data_AF-A0A6H1ZZQ4-F1
#
_entry.id   AF-A0A6H1ZZQ4-F1
#
_cell.length_a   1.000
_cell.length_b   1.000
_cell.length_c   1.000
_cell.angle_alpha   90.00
_cell.angle_beta   90.00
_cell.angle_gamma   90.00
#
_symmetry.space_group_name_H-M   'P 1'
#
loop_
_entity.id
_entity.type
_entity.pdbx_description
1 polymer ?
#
loop_
_entity_poly.entity_id
_entity_poly.type
_entity_poly.pdbx_seq_one_letter_code
_entity_poly.pdbx_strand_id
1 'polypeptide(L)'
;MAPLTDVIGVNSNLPDGNHIVMWDFDETNFDDVFKTLLTVQRVYNLPKIYILETKKDTNYIAYCFKRTTWLKVVEIIAFTKGVDWNYFKYGVYRGNFTLRVGPKCGRKPKLVWTLVSSVPEDCSIKELKSWVRYETLEDGQWTKLREVTIKR
;
A
#
# COMPACT_ATOMS: atom_id res chain seq x y z
N MET A 1 -10.71 -10.19 25.23
CA MET A 1 -10.35 -10.42 23.80
C MET A 1 -10.22 -9.06 23.14
N ALA A 2 -9.12 -8.81 22.41
CA ALA A 2 -9.01 -7.64 21.56
C ALA A 2 -10.01 -7.76 20.41
N PRO A 3 -10.76 -6.71 20.04
CA PRO A 3 -11.72 -6.83 18.95
C PRO A 3 -10.96 -7.04 17.63
N LEU A 4 -11.32 -8.11 16.93
CA LEU A 4 -10.78 -8.46 15.62
C LEU A 4 -11.73 -7.87 14.58
N THR A 5 -11.25 -6.93 13.76
CA THR A 5 -12.03 -6.47 12.61
C THR A 5 -11.61 -7.24 11.37
N ASP A 6 -12.59 -7.87 10.70
CA ASP A 6 -12.42 -8.47 9.38
C ASP A 6 -12.16 -7.38 8.34
N VAL A 7 -10.99 -7.42 7.71
CA VAL A 7 -10.66 -6.45 6.67
C VAL A 7 -10.23 -7.14 5.39
N ILE A 8 -10.82 -6.69 4.29
CA ILE A 8 -10.53 -7.18 2.95
C ILE A 8 -9.28 -6.44 2.44
N GLY A 9 -8.24 -7.19 2.13
CA GLY A 9 -7.07 -6.71 1.40
C GLY A 9 -6.97 -7.32 0.01
N VAL A 10 -6.14 -6.72 -0.84
CA VAL A 10 -5.78 -7.24 -2.15
C VAL A 10 -4.28 -7.40 -2.23
N ASN A 11 -3.80 -8.56 -2.69
CA ASN A 11 -2.38 -8.78 -2.93
C ASN A 11 -1.97 -8.25 -4.31
N SER A 12 -0.68 -7.96 -4.43
CA SER A 12 -0.07 -7.50 -5.68
C SER A 12 -0.04 -8.54 -6.81
N ASN A 13 -0.21 -9.84 -6.50
CA ASN A 13 0.01 -10.92 -7.46
C ASN A 13 -0.98 -10.92 -8.62
N LEU A 14 -0.45 -11.16 -9.81
CA LEU A 14 -1.17 -11.40 -11.05
C LEU A 14 -1.16 -12.90 -11.40
N PRO A 15 -2.07 -13.37 -12.28
CA PRO A 15 -2.22 -14.80 -12.58
C PRO A 15 -1.01 -15.45 -13.27
N ASP A 16 -0.15 -14.64 -13.86
CA ASP A 16 1.06 -15.03 -14.58
C ASP A 16 2.32 -15.05 -13.67
N GLY A 17 2.15 -14.84 -12.36
CA GLY A 17 3.26 -14.77 -11.41
C GLY A 17 3.96 -13.41 -11.33
N ASN A 18 3.54 -12.43 -12.13
CA ASN A 18 3.99 -11.05 -11.98
C ASN A 18 3.20 -10.33 -10.87
N HIS A 19 3.56 -9.08 -10.64
CA HIS A 19 2.96 -8.22 -9.62
C HIS A 19 2.59 -6.87 -10.22
N ILE A 20 1.57 -6.22 -9.64
CA ILE A 20 1.42 -4.77 -9.75
C ILE A 20 2.33 -4.07 -8.74
N VAL A 21 2.64 -2.80 -9.00
CA VAL A 21 3.33 -1.95 -8.02
C VAL A 21 2.28 -1.24 -7.19
N MET A 22 2.45 -1.29 -5.86
CA MET A 22 1.59 -0.59 -4.93
C MET A 22 2.37 -0.17 -3.70
N TRP A 23 1.85 0.84 -2.99
CA TRP A 23 2.55 1.47 -1.88
C TRP A 23 1.61 1.72 -0.70
N ASP A 24 2.16 1.66 0.51
CA ASP A 24 1.51 2.09 1.75
C ASP A 24 2.38 3.14 2.42
N PHE A 25 1.78 4.28 2.78
CA PHE A 25 2.41 5.40 3.46
C PHE A 25 1.67 5.63 4.78
N ASP A 26 2.41 5.59 5.88
CA ASP A 26 1.92 5.90 7.22
C ASP A 26 2.55 7.20 7.72
N GLU A 27 1.77 7.99 8.46
CA GLU A 27 2.20 9.27 9.06
C GLU A 27 2.92 10.24 8.09
N THR A 28 2.51 10.27 6.82
CA THR A 28 3.12 11.08 5.76
C THR A 28 2.08 12.01 5.13
N ASN A 29 2.42 13.28 4.88
CA ASN A 29 1.52 14.23 4.24
C ASN A 29 1.40 14.00 2.71
N PHE A 30 0.32 14.50 2.12
CA PHE A 30 0.05 14.30 0.69
C PHE A 30 1.14 14.85 -0.24
N ASP A 31 1.72 16.02 0.06
CA ASP A 31 2.71 16.65 -0.81
C ASP A 31 3.99 15.82 -0.94
N ASP A 32 4.42 15.20 0.15
CA ASP A 32 5.60 14.32 0.17
C ASP A 32 5.32 13.00 -0.57
N VAL A 33 4.12 12.43 -0.39
CA VAL A 33 3.67 11.26 -1.16
C VAL A 33 3.64 11.58 -2.65
N PHE A 34 3.04 12.71 -3.03
CA PHE A 34 2.94 13.16 -4.42
C PHE A 34 4.33 13.33 -5.06
N LYS A 35 5.23 14.09 -4.43
CA LYS A 35 6.57 14.37 -4.97
C LYS A 35 7.39 13.09 -5.10
N THR A 36 7.29 12.21 -4.11
CA THR A 36 8.02 10.93 -4.13
C THR A 36 7.50 10.03 -5.23
N LEU A 37 6.17 9.82 -5.32
CA LEU A 37 5.59 8.96 -6.37
C LEU A 37 5.82 9.54 -7.78
N LEU A 38 5.81 10.86 -7.95
CA LEU A 38 6.17 11.51 -9.21
C LEU A 38 7.63 11.23 -9.59
N THR A 39 8.54 11.25 -8.62
CA THR A 39 9.96 10.91 -8.84
C THR A 39 10.11 9.45 -9.26
N VAL A 40 9.48 8.54 -8.53
CA VAL A 40 9.46 7.10 -8.84
C VAL A 40 8.88 6.84 -10.23
N GLN A 41 7.74 7.45 -10.55
CA GLN A 41 7.09 7.32 -11.85
C GLN A 41 8.03 7.68 -13.00
N ARG A 42 8.79 8.77 -12.87
CA ARG A 42 9.73 9.24 -13.88
C ARG A 42 10.95 8.33 -13.99
N VAL A 43 11.54 7.93 -12.86
CA VAL A 43 12.74 7.08 -12.83
C VAL A 43 12.46 5.70 -13.44
N TYR A 44 11.29 5.13 -13.14
CA TYR A 44 10.91 3.78 -13.57
C TYR A 44 10.02 3.76 -14.81
N ASN A 45 9.73 4.92 -15.41
CA ASN A 45 8.85 5.07 -16.57
C ASN A 45 7.50 4.34 -16.38
N LEU A 46 6.85 4.59 -15.24
CA LEU A 46 5.62 3.91 -14.84
C LEU A 46 4.38 4.55 -15.50
N PRO A 47 3.28 3.77 -15.68
CA PRO A 47 1.99 4.30 -16.11
C PRO A 47 1.34 5.13 -14.99
N LYS A 48 0.03 5.37 -15.09
CA LYS A 48 -0.70 6.15 -14.10
C LYS A 48 -0.52 5.56 -12.69
N ILE A 49 -0.44 6.45 -11.72
CA ILE A 49 -0.43 6.08 -10.29
C ILE A 49 -1.65 6.71 -9.64
N TYR A 50 -2.50 5.87 -9.06
CA TYR A 50 -3.70 6.27 -8.34
C TYR A 50 -3.36 6.40 -6.87
N ILE A 51 -3.55 7.58 -6.30
CA ILE A 51 -3.27 7.88 -4.89
C ILE A 51 -4.59 7.98 -4.13
N LEU A 52 -4.76 7.13 -3.12
CA LEU A 52 -5.94 7.09 -2.28
C LEU A 52 -5.57 7.45 -0.84
N GLU A 53 -6.39 8.27 -0.21
CA GLU A 53 -6.28 8.60 1.21
C GLU A 53 -7.03 7.55 2.03
N THR A 54 -6.35 6.97 3.04
CA THR A 54 -6.94 5.96 3.95
C THR A 54 -7.19 6.51 5.35
N LYS A 55 -6.43 7.53 5.77
CA LYS A 55 -6.67 8.37 6.94
C LYS A 55 -6.35 9.81 6.57
N LYS A 56 -7.30 10.68 6.88
CA LYS A 56 -7.25 12.11 6.56
C LYS A 56 -5.87 12.70 6.89
N ASP A 57 -5.27 13.34 5.89
CA ASP A 57 -4.03 14.13 5.95
C ASP A 57 -2.76 13.37 6.38
N THR A 58 -2.83 12.04 6.59
CA THR A 58 -1.73 11.29 7.25
C THR A 58 -1.42 9.93 6.66
N ASN A 59 -2.38 9.22 6.03
CA ASN A 59 -2.10 7.90 5.46
C ASN A 59 -2.64 7.78 4.03
N TYR A 60 -1.78 7.27 3.16
CA TYR A 60 -2.05 7.15 1.74
C TYR A 60 -1.65 5.76 1.25
N ILE A 61 -2.42 5.24 0.31
CA ILE A 61 -2.03 4.06 -0.47
C ILE A 61 -1.99 4.45 -1.93
N ALA A 62 -1.18 3.75 -2.71
CA ALA A 62 -1.13 3.99 -4.15
C ALA A 62 -1.10 2.70 -4.95
N TYR A 63 -1.70 2.74 -6.14
CA TYR A 63 -1.73 1.64 -7.10
C TYR A 63 -1.16 2.09 -8.45
N CYS A 64 -0.32 1.24 -9.04
CA CYS A 64 0.17 1.40 -10.40
C CYS A 64 -0.02 0.07 -11.15
N PHE A 65 -0.89 0.08 -12.15
CA PHE A 65 -1.24 -1.12 -12.91
C PHE A 65 -0.21 -1.39 -14.01
N LYS A 66 0.97 -1.82 -13.56
CA LYS A 66 2.09 -2.26 -14.38
C LYS A 66 2.50 -3.68 -13.98
N ARG A 67 2.40 -4.62 -14.91
CA ARG A 67 2.90 -5.99 -14.79
C ARG A 67 4.41 -5.96 -14.63
N THR A 68 4.88 -6.34 -13.46
CA THR A 68 6.26 -6.16 -13.02
C THR A 68 6.76 -7.43 -12.32
N THR A 69 7.99 -7.83 -12.59
CA THR A 69 8.59 -8.99 -11.91
C THR A 69 8.78 -8.71 -10.42
N TRP A 70 8.76 -9.76 -9.58
CA TRP A 70 8.87 -9.61 -8.14
C TRP A 70 10.07 -8.76 -7.69
N LEU A 71 11.27 -9.10 -8.17
CA LEU A 71 12.50 -8.36 -7.83
C LEU A 71 12.40 -6.89 -8.22
N LYS A 72 11.77 -6.58 -9.36
CA LYS A 72 11.61 -5.21 -9.81
C LYS A 72 10.60 -4.43 -8.98
N VAL A 73 9.51 -5.07 -8.53
CA VAL A 73 8.59 -4.44 -7.57
C VAL A 73 9.28 -4.13 -6.25
N VAL A 74 10.06 -5.07 -5.71
CA VAL A 74 10.84 -4.86 -4.48
C VAL A 74 11.82 -3.70 -4.65
N GLU A 75 12.53 -3.63 -5.78
CA GLU A 75 13.44 -2.52 -6.10
C GLU A 75 12.72 -1.16 -6.12
N ILE A 76 11.58 -1.07 -6.82
CA ILE A 76 10.79 0.17 -6.92
C ILE A 76 10.32 0.63 -5.54
N ILE A 77 9.78 -0.28 -4.73
CA ILE A 77 9.26 0.07 -3.39
C ILE A 77 10.42 0.44 -2.46
N ALA A 78 11.56 -0.26 -2.51
CA ALA A 78 12.76 0.07 -1.74
C ALA A 78 13.35 1.44 -2.12
N PHE A 79 13.25 1.82 -3.39
CA PHE A 79 13.67 3.15 -3.86
C PHE A 79 12.72 4.27 -3.41
N THR A 80 11.44 3.94 -3.13
CA THR A 80 10.42 4.92 -2.78
C THR A 80 10.59 5.40 -1.34
N LYS A 81 10.89 6.69 -1.15
CA LYS A 81 11.00 7.30 0.18
C LYS A 81 9.65 7.35 0.90
N GLY A 82 9.66 7.19 2.22
CA GLY A 82 8.46 7.36 3.05
C GLY A 82 7.47 6.19 3.04
N VAL A 83 7.74 5.11 2.31
CA VAL A 83 6.95 3.87 2.41
C VAL A 83 7.03 3.31 3.83
N ASP A 84 5.91 2.83 4.36
CA ASP A 84 5.89 2.16 5.66
C ASP A 84 6.84 0.95 5.66
N TRP A 85 7.79 0.95 6.59
CA TRP A 85 8.79 -0.11 6.69
C TRP A 85 8.18 -1.45 7.09
N ASN A 86 7.08 -1.47 7.85
CA ASN A 86 6.39 -2.72 8.17
C ASN A 86 5.73 -3.29 6.92
N TYR A 87 5.02 -2.46 6.15
CA TYR A 87 4.51 -2.82 4.84
C TYR A 87 5.60 -3.41 3.95
N PHE A 88 6.76 -2.73 3.83
CA PHE A 88 7.87 -3.21 3.01
C PHE A 88 8.42 -4.54 3.51
N LYS A 89 8.78 -4.63 4.79
CA LYS A 89 9.35 -5.81 5.44
C LYS A 89 8.45 -7.04 5.29
N TYR A 90 7.17 -6.91 5.63
CA TYR A 90 6.23 -8.03 5.56
C TYR A 90 5.88 -8.39 4.12
N GLY A 91 5.84 -7.41 3.22
CA GLY A 91 5.65 -7.67 1.79
C GLY A 91 6.78 -8.52 1.21
N VAL A 92 8.03 -8.13 1.50
CA VAL A 92 9.22 -8.89 1.08
C VAL A 92 9.21 -10.30 1.67
N TYR A 93 8.95 -10.43 2.98
CA TYR A 93 8.93 -11.72 3.67
C TYR A 93 7.86 -12.68 3.12
N ARG A 94 6.68 -12.16 2.73
CA ARG A 94 5.56 -12.97 2.22
C ARG A 94 5.63 -13.24 0.71
N GLY A 95 6.58 -12.64 0.00
CA GLY A 95 6.66 -12.76 -1.47
C GLY A 95 5.52 -12.05 -2.21
N ASN A 96 4.81 -11.14 -1.54
CA ASN A 96 3.81 -10.27 -2.15
C ASN A 96 3.48 -9.10 -1.21
N PHE A 97 3.17 -7.95 -1.78
CA PHE A 97 2.57 -6.84 -1.05
C PHE A 97 1.07 -7.02 -0.93
N THR A 98 0.45 -6.46 0.11
CA THR A 98 -1.00 -6.46 0.35
C THR A 98 -1.46 -5.07 0.77
N LEU A 99 -2.48 -4.52 0.11
CA LEU A 99 -3.13 -3.28 0.55
C LEU A 99 -4.55 -3.54 1.01
N ARG A 100 -5.00 -2.78 2.00
CA ARG A 100 -6.39 -2.84 2.46
C ARG A 100 -7.33 -2.14 1.48
N VAL A 101 -8.45 -2.78 1.18
CA VAL A 101 -9.56 -2.23 0.40
C VAL A 101 -10.83 -2.05 1.25
N GLY A 102 -11.03 -2.93 2.24
CA GLY A 102 -12.15 -2.86 3.16
C GLY A 102 -12.09 -1.66 4.12
N PRO A 103 -13.23 -1.28 4.72
CA PRO A 103 -13.26 -0.20 5.69
C PRO A 103 -12.44 -0.54 6.95
N LYS A 104 -11.65 0.41 7.46
CA LYS A 104 -11.07 0.35 8.81
C LYS A 104 -11.69 1.46 9.64
N CYS A 105 -12.30 1.12 10.78
CA CYS A 105 -12.97 2.09 11.65
C CYS A 105 -13.98 2.97 10.86
N GLY A 106 -14.78 2.36 9.99
CA GLY A 106 -15.77 3.07 9.15
C GLY A 106 -15.21 3.88 7.97
N ARG A 107 -13.89 3.93 7.77
CA ARG A 107 -13.24 4.70 6.69
C ARG A 107 -12.84 3.80 5.54
N LYS A 108 -13.25 4.15 4.32
CA LYS A 108 -12.82 3.49 3.07
C LYS A 108 -11.76 4.35 2.37
N PRO A 109 -10.78 3.74 1.67
CA PRO A 109 -9.85 4.50 0.85
C PRO A 109 -10.59 5.40 -0.16
N LYS A 110 -10.23 6.68 -0.21
CA LYS A 110 -10.81 7.67 -1.12
C LYS A 110 -9.75 8.09 -2.15
N LEU A 111 -10.06 7.98 -3.44
CA LEU A 111 -9.18 8.53 -4.48
C LEU A 111 -9.05 10.04 -4.30
N VAL A 112 -7.83 10.52 -4.11
CA VAL A 112 -7.53 11.95 -3.95
C VAL A 112 -6.74 12.52 -5.12
N TRP A 113 -5.96 11.70 -5.82
CA TRP A 113 -5.18 12.15 -6.97
C TRP A 113 -4.83 11.02 -7.93
N THR A 114 -4.56 11.37 -9.19
CA THR A 114 -3.99 10.48 -10.20
C THR A 114 -2.78 11.15 -10.85
N LEU A 115 -1.60 10.56 -10.71
CA LEU A 115 -0.42 10.96 -11.47
C LEU A 115 -0.55 10.44 -12.90
N VAL A 116 -0.68 11.35 -13.86
CA VAL A 116 -0.82 11.01 -15.28
C VAL A 116 0.52 10.61 -15.90
N SER A 117 0.49 9.72 -16.87
CA SER A 117 1.65 9.27 -17.64
C SER A 117 1.21 8.94 -19.08
N SER A 118 2.10 9.13 -20.04
CA SER A 118 1.92 8.67 -21.43
C SER A 118 2.16 7.16 -21.58
N VAL A 119 2.75 6.52 -20.57
CA VAL A 119 2.96 5.07 -20.54
C VAL A 119 1.61 4.39 -20.26
N PRO A 120 1.16 3.44 -21.09
CA PRO A 120 -0.09 2.73 -20.87
C PRO A 120 0.02 1.72 -19.71
N GLU A 121 -1.09 1.52 -19.01
CA GLU A 121 -1.28 0.39 -18.10
C GLU A 121 -1.38 -0.91 -18.93
N ASP A 122 -0.81 -2.01 -18.42
CA ASP A 122 -0.78 -3.32 -19.11
C ASP A 122 -1.41 -4.46 -18.28
N CYS A 123 -2.08 -4.09 -17.19
CA CYS A 123 -2.97 -4.94 -16.43
C CYS A 123 -4.11 -4.10 -15.83
N SER A 124 -5.12 -4.76 -15.26
CA SER A 124 -6.24 -4.10 -14.61
C SER A 124 -6.53 -4.67 -13.22
N ILE A 125 -7.26 -3.90 -12.41
CA ILE A 125 -7.72 -4.35 -11.08
C ILE A 125 -8.52 -5.68 -11.12
N LYS A 126 -9.17 -6.00 -12.24
CA LYS A 126 -9.94 -7.23 -12.42
C LYS A 126 -9.05 -8.49 -12.47
N GLU A 127 -7.76 -8.33 -12.75
CA GLU A 127 -6.80 -9.43 -12.79
C GLU A 127 -6.24 -9.79 -11.41
N LEU A 128 -6.45 -8.94 -10.39
CA LEU A 128 -6.03 -9.24 -9.02
C LEU A 128 -6.94 -10.33 -8.45
N LYS A 129 -6.40 -11.54 -8.31
CA LYS A 129 -7.16 -12.74 -7.90
C LYS A 129 -7.11 -13.03 -6.40
N SER A 130 -6.32 -12.30 -5.64
CA SER A 130 -6.02 -12.63 -4.23
C SER A 130 -6.60 -11.57 -3.30
N TRP A 131 -7.86 -11.79 -2.93
CA TRP A 131 -8.53 -11.06 -1.86
C TRP A 131 -8.27 -11.78 -0.55
N VAL A 132 -7.58 -11.13 0.38
CA VAL A 132 -7.17 -11.72 1.66
C VAL A 132 -8.00 -11.12 2.78
N ARG A 133 -8.49 -11.97 3.69
CA ARG A 133 -8.96 -11.54 5.01
C ARG A 133 -7.79 -11.65 5.98
N TYR A 134 -7.51 -10.58 6.72
CA TYR A 134 -6.54 -10.65 7.80
C TYR A 134 -7.02 -9.86 9.02
N GLU A 135 -6.60 -10.34 10.19
CA GLU A 135 -6.94 -9.74 11.47
C GLU A 135 -6.07 -8.50 11.73
N THR A 136 -6.68 -7.42 12.21
CA THR A 136 -5.98 -6.21 12.67
C THR A 136 -6.51 -5.78 14.03
N LEU A 137 -5.65 -5.18 14.85
CA LEU A 137 -6.03 -4.60 16.13
C LEU A 137 -6.76 -3.26 15.92
N GLU A 138 -7.75 -2.98 16.76
CA GLU A 138 -8.43 -1.68 16.78
C GLU A 138 -7.47 -0.52 17.10
N ASP A 139 -7.72 0.65 16.50
CA ASP A 139 -7.01 1.90 16.81
C ASP A 139 -7.17 2.22 18.31
N GLY A 140 -6.05 2.45 19.02
CA GLY A 140 -6.01 2.72 20.47
C GLY A 140 -5.49 1.56 21.35
N GLN A 141 -5.36 0.34 20.82
CA GLN A 141 -4.72 -0.76 21.56
C GLN A 141 -3.19 -0.73 21.50
N TRP A 142 -2.63 -0.09 20.47
CA TRP A 142 -1.19 0.16 20.34
C TRP A 142 -0.63 1.02 21.48
N THR A 143 -1.39 2.02 21.92
CA THR A 143 -1.03 2.92 23.03
C THR A 143 -0.92 2.15 24.35
N LYS A 144 -1.88 1.25 24.62
CA LYS A 144 -1.88 0.41 25.84
C LYS A 144 -0.71 -0.58 25.88
N LEU A 145 -0.31 -1.15 24.73
CA LEU A 145 0.82 -2.08 24.67
C LEU A 145 2.18 -1.37 24.84
N ARG A 146 2.33 -0.14 24.32
CA ARG A 146 3.54 0.67 24.55
C ARG A 146 3.69 1.08 26.02
N GLU A 147 2.61 1.47 26.69
CA GLU A 147 2.64 1.85 28.10
C GLU A 147 2.99 0.69 29.05
N VAL A 148 2.59 -0.54 28.71
CA VAL A 148 2.94 -1.74 29.50
C VAL A 148 4.40 -2.14 29.30
N THR A 149 4.98 -1.86 28.14
CA THR A 149 6.38 -2.23 27.82
C THR A 149 7.40 -1.25 28.43
N ILE A 150 7.03 0.03 28.59
CA ILE A 150 7.92 1.07 29.16
C ILE A 150 7.92 1.03 30.70
N LYS A 151 6.97 0.34 31.33
CA LYS A 151 6.85 0.19 32.80
C LYS A 151 7.50 -1.10 33.35
N ARG A 152 8.44 -1.71 32.63
CA ARG A 152 9.24 -2.85 33.11
C ARG A 152 10.70 -2.50 33.25
#